data_AF-A0A2K5H7U9-F1
#
_entry.id   AF-A0A2K5H7U9-F1
#
_cell.length_a   1.000
_cell.length_b   1.000
_cell.length_c   1.000
_cell.angle_alpha   90.00
_cell.angle_beta   90.00
_cell.angle_gamma   90.00
#
_symmetry.space_group_name_H-M   'P 1'
#
loop_
_entity.id
_entity.type
_entity.pdbx_description
1 polymer ?
#
loop_
_entity_poly.entity_id
_entity_poly.type
_entity_poly.pdbx_seq_one_letter_code
_entity_poly.pdbx_strand_id
1 'polypeptide(L)'
;MGLASVCVLRRSAGYILCGAAGQSVAATAAAEGKVRLLADPTGAFGKETDLLLDDLLVSIFGNRRLKRLSMVVQDGIVKALNVEPDGTGLTCSLAPSIISQL
;
A
#
# COMPACT_ATOMS: atom_id res chain seq x y z
N MET A 1 15.14 -7.42 7.93
CA MET A 1 15.04 -6.09 7.29
C MET A 1 13.93 -6.14 6.24
N GLY A 2 12.68 -5.86 6.61
CA GLY A 2 11.55 -6.00 5.68
C GLY A 2 11.54 -4.86 4.67
N LEU A 3 11.41 -5.13 3.37
CA LEU A 3 11.24 -4.08 2.35
C LEU A 3 9.88 -3.40 2.54
N ALA A 4 9.81 -2.07 2.42
CA ALA A 4 8.54 -1.37 2.30
C ALA A 4 7.98 -1.74 0.91
N SER A 5 6.91 -2.54 0.90
CA SER A 5 6.37 -3.15 -0.31
C SER A 5 5.00 -2.54 -0.59
N VAL A 6 4.89 -1.86 -1.72
CA VAL A 6 3.62 -1.45 -2.33
C VAL A 6 3.18 -2.58 -3.25
N CYS A 7 1.94 -3.04 -3.13
CA CYS A 7 1.37 -4.04 -4.03
C CYS A 7 0.44 -3.37 -5.03
N VAL A 8 0.49 -3.80 -6.30
CA VAL A 8 -0.38 -3.33 -7.37
C VAL A 8 -1.13 -4.50 -7.97
N LEU A 9 -2.46 -4.41 -8.00
CA LEU A 9 -3.33 -5.32 -8.74
C LEU A 9 -3.76 -4.64 -10.04
N ARG A 10 -3.45 -5.24 -11.19
CA ARG A 10 -3.89 -4.74 -12.51
C ARG A 10 -5.30 -5.28 -12.83
N ARG A 11 -6.21 -4.41 -13.25
CA ARG A 11 -7.52 -4.77 -13.84
C ARG A 11 -7.61 -4.31 -15.30
N SER A 12 -8.61 -4.82 -16.03
CA SER A 12 -8.95 -4.39 -17.40
C SER A 12 -9.24 -2.88 -17.51
N ALA A 13 -9.75 -2.27 -16.43
CA ALA A 13 -10.19 -0.86 -16.39
C ALA A 13 -9.48 -0.01 -15.31
N GLY A 14 -8.30 -0.41 -14.82
CA GLY A 14 -7.55 0.39 -13.83
C GLY A 14 -6.57 -0.41 -12.96
N TYR A 15 -6.07 0.22 -11.90
CA TYR A 15 -5.12 -0.37 -10.95
C TYR A 15 -5.60 -0.18 -9.51
N ILE A 16 -5.34 -1.17 -8.66
CA ILE A 16 -5.51 -1.05 -7.20
C ILE A 16 -4.12 -1.03 -6.59
N LEU A 17 -3.79 0.02 -5.83
CA LEU A 17 -2.54 0.12 -5.08
C LEU A 17 -2.82 -0.15 -3.60
N CYS A 18 -1.98 -0.98 -2.98
CA CYS A 18 -2.03 -1.27 -1.55
C CYS A 18 -0.65 -1.03 -0.95
N GLY A 19 -0.54 -0.04 -0.05
CA GLY A 19 0.68 0.23 0.72
C GLY A 19 0.60 -0.48 2.08
N ALA A 20 1.71 -1.03 2.57
CA ALA A 20 1.77 -1.62 3.91
C ALA A 20 3.04 -1.19 4.66
N ALA A 21 2.87 -0.80 5.93
CA ALA A 21 3.96 -0.56 6.89
C ALA A 21 4.65 -1.85 7.35
N GLY A 22 4.16 -3.03 6.94
CA GLY A 22 4.63 -4.36 7.36
C GLY A 22 4.59 -5.39 6.22
N GLN A 23 4.69 -6.67 6.56
CA GLN A 23 4.78 -7.78 5.61
C GLN A 23 3.58 -7.78 4.64
N SER A 24 3.82 -7.39 3.38
CA SER A 24 2.83 -7.56 2.31
C SER A 24 2.68 -9.06 2.06
N VAL A 25 1.52 -9.64 2.41
CA VAL A 25 1.27 -11.10 2.30
C VAL A 25 1.14 -11.59 0.84
N ALA A 26 1.51 -10.77 -0.14
CA ALA A 26 1.54 -11.15 -1.55
C ALA A 26 2.88 -11.80 -1.98
N ALA A 27 3.84 -12.00 -1.07
CA ALA A 27 5.07 -12.74 -1.37
C ALA A 27 4.91 -14.27 -1.21
N THR A 28 3.78 -14.82 -1.67
CA THR A 28 3.58 -16.28 -1.74
C THR A 28 3.47 -16.70 -3.20
N ALA A 29 3.90 -17.92 -3.53
CA ALA A 29 3.78 -18.48 -4.89
C ALA A 29 2.32 -18.41 -5.43
N ALA A 30 1.32 -18.31 -4.55
CA ALA A 30 -0.09 -18.18 -4.92
C ALA A 30 -0.48 -16.83 -5.52
N ALA A 31 0.33 -15.77 -5.31
CA ALA A 31 0.09 -14.41 -5.81
C ALA A 31 0.86 -14.11 -7.11
N GLU A 32 1.72 -15.03 -7.55
CA GLU A 32 2.52 -14.88 -8.77
C GLU A 32 1.62 -14.68 -10.00
N GLY A 33 1.91 -13.65 -10.79
CA GLY A 33 1.09 -13.25 -11.95
C GLY A 33 -0.22 -12.52 -11.62
N LYS A 34 -0.65 -12.46 -10.35
CA LYS A 34 -1.89 -11.77 -9.93
C LYS A 34 -1.61 -10.41 -9.32
N VAL A 35 -0.62 -10.34 -8.41
CA VAL A 35 -0.24 -9.12 -7.70
C VAL A 35 1.18 -8.74 -8.07
N ARG A 36 1.40 -7.49 -8.49
CA ARG A 36 2.73 -6.94 -8.73
C ARG A 36 3.26 -6.32 -7.44
N LEU A 37 4.38 -6.80 -6.96
CA LEU A 37 5.09 -6.16 -5.84
C LEU A 37 5.98 -5.04 -6.38
N LEU A 38 5.89 -3.86 -5.78
CA LEU A 38 6.70 -2.68 -6.03
C LEU A 38 7.41 -2.29 -4.75
N ALA A 39 8.68 -1.91 -4.84
CA ALA A 39 9.43 -1.37 -3.72
C ALA A 39 9.55 0.15 -3.88
N ASP A 40 9.39 0.89 -2.77
CA ASP A 40 9.74 2.30 -2.67
C ASP A 40 10.96 2.44 -1.72
N PRO A 41 12.18 2.16 -2.20
CA PRO A 41 13.37 2.11 -1.34
C PRO A 41 13.77 3.49 -0.81
N THR A 42 13.46 4.57 -1.55
CA THR A 42 13.79 5.95 -1.17
C THR A 42 12.68 6.64 -0.38
N GLY A 43 11.48 6.05 -0.35
CA GLY A 43 10.29 6.69 0.25
C GLY A 43 9.77 7.87 -0.58
N ALA A 44 10.19 8.00 -1.85
CA ALA A 44 9.86 9.14 -2.69
C ALA A 44 8.35 9.19 -2.96
N PHE A 45 7.74 8.05 -3.26
CA PHE A 45 6.30 7.98 -3.46
C PHE A 45 5.53 8.37 -2.20
N GLY A 46 5.94 7.83 -1.05
CA GLY A 46 5.34 8.20 0.23
C GLY A 46 5.45 9.69 0.55
N LYS A 47 6.59 10.30 0.22
CA LYS A 47 6.84 11.72 0.46
C LYS A 47 5.97 12.62 -0.43
N GLU A 48 5.91 12.34 -1.73
CA GLU A 48 5.11 13.12 -2.69
C GLU A 48 3.61 12.99 -2.44
N THR A 49 3.18 11.86 -1.86
CA THR A 49 1.75 11.62 -1.55
C THR A 49 1.35 11.97 -0.13
N ASP A 50 2.29 12.40 0.72
CA ASP A 50 2.11 12.61 2.16
C ASP A 50 1.54 11.37 2.91
N LEU A 51 1.88 10.19 2.42
CA LEU A 51 1.44 8.90 2.95
C LEU A 51 2.53 8.22 3.78
N LEU A 52 3.49 8.96 4.32
CA LEU A 52 4.49 8.41 5.22
C LEU A 52 3.95 8.24 6.63
N LEU A 53 4.39 7.17 7.26
CA LEU A 53 4.15 6.84 8.67
C LEU A 53 4.92 7.81 9.56
N ASP A 54 4.43 8.03 10.78
CA ASP A 54 5.05 8.96 11.72
C ASP A 54 6.46 8.55 12.13
N ASP A 55 7.29 9.56 12.39
CA ASP A 55 8.72 9.39 12.66
C ASP A 55 9.00 8.66 13.98
N LEU A 56 8.00 8.54 14.86
CA LEU A 56 8.09 7.74 16.09
C LEU A 56 8.45 6.27 15.80
N LEU A 57 7.98 5.75 14.67
CA LEU A 57 8.20 4.36 14.26
C LEU A 57 9.51 4.15 13.50
N VAL A 58 10.20 5.22 13.11
CA VAL A 58 11.54 5.16 12.50
C VAL A 58 12.54 4.53 13.47
N SER A 59 12.38 4.77 14.78
CA SER A 59 13.22 4.15 15.82
C SER A 59 13.16 2.62 15.82
N ILE A 60 12.03 2.04 15.40
CA ILE A 60 11.78 0.59 15.37
C ILE A 60 12.17 0.00 14.01
N PHE A 61 11.85 0.69 12.92
CA PHE A 61 12.04 0.16 11.56
C PHE A 61 13.36 0.58 10.89
N GLY A 62 14.06 1.57 11.43
CA GLY A 62 15.28 2.15 10.89
C GLY A 62 15.08 3.06 9.68
N ASN A 63 13.86 3.15 9.14
CA ASN A 63 13.51 4.00 8.00
C ASN A 63 12.04 4.46 8.07
N ARG A 64 11.70 5.53 7.34
CA ARG A 64 10.31 5.96 7.16
C ARG A 64 9.57 4.95 6.30
N ARG A 65 8.37 4.56 6.73
CA ARG A 65 7.51 3.58 6.05
C ARG A 65 6.31 4.27 5.44
N LEU A 66 5.67 3.63 4.48
CA LEU A 66 4.34 4.03 4.03
C LEU A 66 3.31 3.67 5.09
N LYS A 67 2.32 4.55 5.27
CA LYS A 67 1.05 4.23 5.91
C LYS A 67 0.42 3.05 5.21
N ARG A 68 -0.27 2.22 5.98
CA ARG A 68 -1.12 1.18 5.40
C ARG A 68 -2.33 1.83 4.76
N LEU A 69 -2.51 1.54 3.48
CA LEU A 69 -3.55 2.16 2.67
C LEU A 69 -3.96 1.26 1.52
N SER A 70 -5.14 1.53 0.98
CA SER A 70 -5.55 1.05 -0.32
C SER A 70 -6.12 2.18 -1.16
N MET A 71 -5.92 2.13 -2.47
CA MET A 71 -6.49 3.11 -3.38
C MET A 71 -6.87 2.50 -4.72
N VAL A 72 -7.97 2.99 -5.28
CA VAL A 72 -8.46 2.63 -6.62
C VAL A 72 -8.07 3.74 -7.57
N VAL A 73 -7.30 3.40 -8.60
CA VAL A 73 -6.80 4.33 -9.62
C VAL A 73 -7.38 3.96 -10.98
N GLN A 74 -8.03 4.92 -11.63
CA GLN A 74 -8.55 4.80 -12.99
C GLN A 74 -7.95 5.92 -13.84
N ASP A 75 -7.26 5.55 -14.92
CA ASP A 75 -6.62 6.48 -15.86
C ASP A 75 -5.73 7.55 -15.19
N GLY A 76 -4.98 7.12 -14.16
CA GLY A 76 -4.09 8.01 -13.39
C GLY A 76 -4.79 8.86 -12.34
N ILE A 77 -6.12 8.77 -12.21
CA ILE A 77 -6.91 9.51 -11.22
C ILE A 77 -7.29 8.59 -10.06
N VAL A 78 -7.05 9.07 -8.84
CA VAL A 78 -7.47 8.39 -7.61
C VAL A 78 -8.98 8.54 -7.43
N LYS A 79 -9.71 7.41 -7.47
CA LYS A 79 -11.17 7.37 -7.31
C LYS A 79 -11.60 7.08 -5.87
N ALA A 80 -10.83 6.26 -5.17
CA ALA A 80 -11.01 5.95 -3.77
C ALA A 80 -9.64 5.85 -3.10
N LEU A 81 -9.55 6.33 -1.87
CA LEU A 81 -8.35 6.28 -1.04
C LEU A 81 -8.77 5.94 0.39
N ASN A 82 -8.33 4.78 0.88
CA ASN A 82 -8.58 4.29 2.22
C ASN A 82 -7.25 4.26 2.98
N VAL A 83 -7.06 5.21 3.89
CA VAL A 83 -5.86 5.27 4.75
C VAL A 83 -6.27 4.81 6.14
N GLU A 84 -5.48 3.92 6.73
CA GLU A 84 -5.72 3.52 8.12
C GLU A 84 -5.47 4.71 9.05
N PRO A 85 -6.36 5.00 10.01
CA PRO A 85 -6.29 6.21 10.82
C PRO A 85 -5.05 6.26 11.72
N ASP A 86 -4.56 5.10 12.16
CA ASP A 86 -3.33 4.91 12.92
C ASP A 86 -2.10 4.63 12.01
N GLY A 87 -2.31 4.57 10.70
CA GLY A 87 -1.29 4.22 9.70
C GLY A 87 -0.86 2.75 9.68
N THR A 88 -1.29 1.92 10.63
CA THR A 88 -0.86 0.51 10.77
C THR A 88 -1.99 -0.50 10.86
N GLY A 89 -3.22 -0.05 11.08
CA GLY A 89 -4.41 -0.84 11.37
C GLY A 89 -4.86 -1.74 10.23
N LEU A 90 -5.83 -2.62 10.51
CA LEU A 90 -6.32 -3.60 9.53
C LEU A 90 -7.83 -3.46 9.38
N THR A 91 -8.28 -2.31 8.88
CA THR A 91 -9.70 -1.98 8.76
C THR A 91 -10.08 -1.60 7.33
N CYS A 92 -10.05 -0.32 6.99
CA CYS A 92 -10.52 0.23 5.72
C CYS A 92 -9.62 -0.14 4.52
N SER A 93 -8.37 -0.52 4.75
CA SER A 93 -7.40 -0.86 3.70
C SER A 93 -7.50 -2.30 3.20
N LEU A 94 -8.33 -3.15 3.84
CA LEU A 94 -8.44 -4.56 3.51
C LEU A 94 -9.17 -4.82 2.19
N ALA A 95 -8.91 -5.99 1.59
CA ALA A 95 -9.49 -6.39 0.31
C ALA A 95 -11.03 -6.31 0.25
N PRO A 96 -11.80 -6.74 1.26
CA PRO A 96 -13.27 -6.63 1.22
C PRO A 96 -13.75 -5.19 1.06
N SER A 97 -13.13 -4.25 1.77
CA SER A 97 -13.47 -2.82 1.70
C SER A 97 -13.24 -2.26 0.31
N ILE A 98 -12.14 -2.64 -0.33
CA ILE A 98 -11.84 -2.23 -1.71
C ILE A 98 -12.86 -2.83 -2.67
N ILE A 99 -13.18 -4.11 -2.54
CA ILE A 99 -14.12 -4.81 -3.44
C ILE A 99 -15.49 -4.12 -3.46
N SER A 100 -15.95 -3.60 -2.32
CA SER A 100 -17.20 -2.83 -2.24
C SER A 100 -17.16 -1.46 -2.93
N GLN A 101 -15.98 -0.95 -3.29
CA GLN A 101 -15.77 0.35 -3.95
C GLN A 101 -15.51 0.22 -5.47
N LEU A 102 -15.49 -1.02 -5.99
CA LEU A 102 -15.22 -1.34 -7.39
C LEU A 102 -16.49 -1.39 -8.23
#